data_AF-D2BVT6-F1
#
_entry.id   AF-D2BVT6-F1
#
_cell.length_a   1.000
_cell.length_b   1.000
_cell.length_c   1.000
_cell.angle_alpha   90.00
_cell.angle_beta   90.00
_cell.angle_gamma   90.00
#
_symmetry.space_group_name_H-M   'P 1'
#
loop_
_entity.id
_entity.type
_entity.pdbx_description
1 polymer ?
#
loop_
_entity_poly.entity_id
_entity_poly.type
_entity_poly.pdbx_seq_one_letter_code
_entity_poly.pdbx_strand_id
1 'polypeptide(L)'
;MSASHQRSLSYRDSSHDHTEEQWDGWRSDFLLALLTADPSDLALIHQRADRLQWPLDVPHRVVAWRIGNMASLFASPDCHNPEAQLQRSRLVLQQRLQQSLLALHPVSAPHPPPPLVTLGDLSLMVLPTDSPLLQPPGHQRLVALRQAVHAEIAPLTLYGGLSSAISSAAQYRQGLNEAQQALDAVVSLQPEKGLCDYTELGILQLLGAVSDPALLTRFMHNVLGNLVEHNRKSPYLLIETLDAVLQENSNLIKAAERLAIHRNTLHQRLQRIEQLSGGTLNDPLFRLSAAVALMIGRLSGFPASESAVSPFKVPSQE
;
A
#
# COMPACT_ATOMS: atom_id res chain seq x y z
N MET A 1 76.38 0.28 14.76
CA MET A 1 76.14 1.69 14.35
C MET A 1 75.57 1.67 12.95
N SER A 2 74.34 2.19 12.82
CA SER A 2 73.72 2.90 11.67
C SER A 2 73.95 2.41 10.23
N ALA A 3 72.99 2.39 9.32
CA ALA A 3 71.54 2.60 9.34
C ALA A 3 71.01 2.17 7.96
N SER A 4 69.84 1.53 7.98
CA SER A 4 69.00 1.18 6.85
C SER A 4 68.44 2.44 6.16
N HIS A 5 68.39 2.46 4.83
CA HIS A 5 67.54 3.38 4.06
C HIS A 5 66.79 2.58 2.99
N GLN A 6 65.76 1.85 3.43
CA GLN A 6 64.64 1.50 2.56
C GLN A 6 63.73 2.73 2.52
N ARG A 7 63.59 3.33 1.34
CA ARG A 7 62.53 4.28 1.02
C ARG A 7 61.19 3.55 1.10
N SER A 8 60.51 3.65 2.24
CA SER A 8 59.09 3.42 2.34
C SER A 8 58.38 4.55 1.60
N LEU A 9 57.78 4.24 0.45
CA LEU A 9 56.69 5.04 -0.08
C LEU A 9 55.55 4.96 0.94
N SER A 10 55.43 5.99 1.76
CA SER A 10 54.19 6.27 2.50
C SER A 10 53.12 6.60 1.46
N TYR A 11 52.30 5.60 1.12
CA TYR A 11 50.99 5.82 0.53
C TYR A 11 50.21 6.61 1.58
N ARG A 12 50.19 7.94 1.43
CA ARG A 12 49.30 8.82 2.19
C ARG A 12 47.90 8.46 1.71
N ASP A 13 47.20 7.68 2.51
CA ASP A 13 45.77 7.47 2.38
C ASP A 13 45.12 8.83 2.60
N SER A 14 44.81 9.50 1.50
CA SER A 14 44.07 10.75 1.47
C SER A 14 42.59 10.42 1.64
N SER A 15 42.21 9.99 2.84
CA SER A 15 40.83 9.89 3.29
C SER A 15 40.20 11.29 3.21
N HIS A 16 39.41 11.53 2.17
CA HIS A 16 38.44 12.60 2.18
C HIS A 16 37.41 12.25 3.25
N ASP A 17 37.35 13.02 4.34
CA ASP A 17 36.26 12.93 5.30
C ASP A 17 34.95 13.26 4.58
N HIS A 18 34.14 12.24 4.34
CA HIS A 18 32.80 12.41 3.78
C HIS A 18 31.88 13.05 4.82
N THR A 19 31.07 14.02 4.40
CA THR A 19 30.09 14.65 5.30
C THR A 19 28.94 13.68 5.62
N GLU A 20 28.30 13.84 6.78
CA GLU A 20 27.09 13.08 7.15
C GLU A 20 26.02 13.11 6.03
N GLU A 21 25.82 14.29 5.41
CA GLU A 21 24.90 14.44 4.27
C GLU A 21 25.26 13.55 3.07
N GLN A 22 26.55 13.35 2.79
CA GLN A 22 27.00 12.45 1.72
C GLN A 22 26.69 10.98 2.05
N TRP A 23 26.90 10.59 3.30
CA TRP A 23 26.58 9.24 3.76
C TRP A 23 25.08 8.95 3.70
N ASP A 24 24.24 9.90 4.09
CA ASP A 24 22.79 9.75 4.03
C ASP A 24 22.27 9.65 2.58
N GLY A 25 22.88 10.39 1.66
CA GLY A 25 22.64 10.23 0.23
C GLY A 25 22.92 8.81 -0.25
N TRP A 26 24.11 8.27 0.07
CA TRP A 26 24.48 6.92 -0.33
C TRP A 26 23.64 5.81 0.31
N ARG A 27 23.20 5.99 1.55
CA ARG A 27 22.26 5.07 2.21
C ARG A 27 20.90 5.10 1.52
N SER A 28 20.41 6.28 1.17
CA SER A 28 19.14 6.44 0.44
C SER A 28 19.20 5.76 -0.93
N ASP A 29 20.28 5.98 -1.67
CA ASP A 29 20.51 5.35 -2.98
C ASP A 29 20.64 3.82 -2.87
N PHE A 30 21.32 3.34 -1.83
CA PHE A 30 21.47 1.91 -1.57
C PHE A 30 20.12 1.26 -1.23
N LEU A 31 19.32 1.87 -0.35
CA LEU A 31 17.98 1.38 -0.04
C LEU A 31 17.07 1.41 -1.25
N LEU A 32 17.11 2.48 -2.04
CA LEU A 32 16.34 2.57 -3.27
C LEU A 32 16.73 1.45 -4.24
N ALA A 33 18.02 1.15 -4.37
CA ALA A 33 18.50 0.03 -5.17
C ALA A 33 18.02 -1.32 -4.63
N LEU A 34 18.04 -1.56 -3.31
CA LEU A 34 17.49 -2.79 -2.72
C LEU A 34 16.00 -2.98 -3.01
N LEU A 35 15.24 -1.88 -2.99
CA LEU A 35 13.79 -1.91 -3.16
C LEU A 35 13.38 -2.04 -4.64
N THR A 36 14.19 -1.57 -5.58
CA THR A 36 13.81 -1.47 -7.00
C THR A 36 14.54 -2.44 -7.92
N ALA A 37 15.79 -2.81 -7.61
CA ALA A 37 16.62 -3.64 -8.47
C ALA A 37 16.43 -5.14 -8.18
N ASP A 38 16.75 -5.97 -9.17
CA ASP A 38 16.88 -7.41 -8.94
C ASP A 38 18.15 -7.72 -8.12
N PRO A 39 18.05 -8.58 -7.09
CA PRO A 39 19.19 -8.93 -6.25
C PRO A 39 20.12 -9.91 -7.01
N SER A 40 20.93 -9.39 -7.93
CA SER A 40 21.80 -10.21 -8.77
C SER A 40 23.08 -10.66 -8.06
N ASP A 41 23.59 -9.87 -7.09
CA ASP A 41 24.79 -10.19 -6.31
C ASP A 41 24.57 -9.89 -4.82
N LEU A 42 24.13 -10.90 -4.08
CA LEU A 42 23.89 -10.79 -2.63
C LEU A 42 25.18 -10.51 -1.85
N ALA A 43 26.34 -11.02 -2.29
CA ALA A 43 27.60 -10.81 -1.59
C ALA A 43 28.02 -9.33 -1.67
N LEU A 44 27.88 -8.72 -2.84
CA LEU A 44 28.11 -7.28 -3.01
C LEU A 44 27.11 -6.44 -2.19
N ILE A 45 25.85 -6.86 -2.12
CA ILE A 45 24.84 -6.19 -1.31
C ILE A 45 25.22 -6.21 0.18
N HIS A 46 25.62 -7.37 0.72
CA HIS A 46 26.10 -7.46 2.10
C HIS A 46 27.33 -6.59 2.34
N GLN A 47 28.32 -6.63 1.44
CA GLN A 47 29.53 -5.79 1.56
C GLN A 47 29.21 -4.28 1.55
N ARG A 48 28.24 -3.86 0.73
CA ARG A 48 27.78 -2.46 0.70
C ARG A 48 27.02 -2.09 1.97
N ALA A 49 26.16 -2.98 2.46
CA ALA A 49 25.41 -2.76 3.69
C ALA A 49 26.34 -2.58 4.89
N ASP A 50 27.38 -3.40 5.03
CA ASP A 50 28.38 -3.29 6.10
C ASP A 50 29.07 -1.92 6.08
N ARG A 51 29.48 -1.44 4.90
CA ARG A 51 30.11 -0.12 4.74
C ARG A 51 29.18 1.04 5.05
N LEU A 52 27.91 0.89 4.72
CA LEU A 52 26.87 1.90 4.95
C LEU A 52 26.24 1.81 6.34
N GLN A 53 26.65 0.81 7.13
CA GLN A 53 26.10 0.47 8.45
C GLN A 53 24.60 0.18 8.38
N TRP A 54 24.14 -0.45 7.31
CA TRP A 54 22.75 -0.88 7.18
C TRP A 54 22.58 -2.31 7.71
N PRO A 55 21.77 -2.55 8.75
CA PRO A 55 21.64 -3.88 9.34
C PRO A 55 20.80 -4.80 8.44
N LEU A 56 21.40 -5.67 7.63
CA LEU A 56 20.63 -6.64 6.82
C LEU A 56 20.19 -7.89 7.60
N ASP A 57 20.82 -8.16 8.74
CA ASP A 57 20.58 -9.37 9.54
C ASP A 57 19.32 -9.27 10.42
N VAL A 58 18.80 -8.06 10.61
CA VAL A 58 17.56 -7.81 11.34
C VAL A 58 16.40 -7.88 10.36
N PRO A 59 15.26 -8.53 10.69
CA PRO A 59 14.10 -8.51 9.81
C PRO A 59 13.50 -7.10 9.73
N HIS A 60 13.19 -6.63 8.53
CA HIS A 60 12.62 -5.31 8.25
C HIS A 60 11.18 -5.38 7.76
N ARG A 61 10.48 -4.26 7.76
CA ARG A 61 9.23 -4.05 7.00
C ARG A 61 9.35 -2.76 6.22
N VAL A 62 8.76 -2.73 5.03
CA VAL A 62 8.61 -1.53 4.21
C VAL A 62 7.26 -0.91 4.53
N VAL A 63 7.25 0.40 4.79
CA VAL A 63 6.04 1.20 4.90
C VAL A 63 6.03 2.19 3.75
N ALA A 64 5.06 2.06 2.86
CA ALA A 64 4.85 2.98 1.75
C ALA A 64 3.77 4.00 2.13
N TRP A 65 3.97 5.26 1.77
CA TRP A 65 3.02 6.35 1.97
C TRP A 65 2.76 7.05 0.64
N ARG A 66 1.49 7.38 0.36
CA ARG A 66 1.07 8.10 -0.85
C ARG A 66 0.03 9.15 -0.50
N ILE A 67 0.20 10.33 -1.07
CA ILE A 67 -0.83 11.39 -1.03
C ILE A 67 -1.84 11.11 -2.15
N GLY A 68 -3.11 10.98 -1.80
CA GLY A 68 -4.20 10.84 -2.75
C GLY A 68 -5.23 11.97 -2.66
N ASN A 69 -6.38 11.75 -3.29
CA ASN A 69 -7.45 12.74 -3.45
C ASN A 69 -7.00 14.04 -4.18
N MET A 70 -6.00 13.94 -5.07
CA MET A 70 -5.47 15.09 -5.81
C MET A 70 -6.54 15.75 -6.69
N ALA A 71 -7.42 14.96 -7.32
CA ALA A 71 -8.48 15.49 -8.19
C ALA A 71 -9.33 16.56 -7.49
N SER A 72 -9.65 16.37 -6.19
CA SER A 72 -10.41 17.34 -5.41
C SER A 72 -9.65 18.67 -5.22
N LEU A 73 -8.32 18.61 -5.03
CA LEU A 73 -7.48 19.77 -4.87
C LEU A 73 -7.44 20.60 -6.16
N PHE A 74 -7.26 19.95 -7.32
CA PHE A 74 -7.21 20.63 -8.61
C PHE A 74 -8.58 21.10 -9.11
N ALA A 75 -9.67 20.50 -8.64
CA ALA A 75 -11.03 20.94 -8.93
C ALA A 75 -11.53 22.05 -7.99
N SER A 76 -10.82 22.34 -6.89
CA SER A 76 -11.25 23.31 -5.89
C SER A 76 -11.11 24.75 -6.40
N PRO A 77 -12.20 25.54 -6.43
CA PRO A 77 -12.15 26.94 -6.88
C PRO A 77 -11.41 27.87 -5.90
N ASP A 78 -11.25 27.46 -4.64
CA ASP A 78 -10.57 28.25 -3.61
C ASP A 78 -9.04 28.13 -3.68
N CYS A 79 -8.53 27.08 -4.35
CA CYS A 79 -7.11 26.82 -4.48
C CYS A 79 -6.51 27.60 -5.66
N HIS A 80 -5.84 28.71 -5.35
CA HIS A 80 -5.21 29.55 -6.36
C HIS A 80 -3.99 28.88 -7.05
N ASN A 81 -3.31 27.96 -6.36
CA ASN A 81 -2.16 27.24 -6.91
C ASN A 81 -2.10 25.79 -6.36
N PRO A 82 -2.86 24.85 -6.98
CA PRO A 82 -2.95 23.48 -6.51
C PRO A 82 -1.63 22.73 -6.60
N GLU A 83 -0.79 23.05 -7.59
CA GLU A 83 0.53 22.43 -7.72
C GLU A 83 1.45 22.83 -6.57
N ALA A 84 1.54 24.12 -6.23
CA ALA A 84 2.33 24.58 -5.09
C ALA A 84 1.83 23.99 -3.76
N GLN A 85 0.51 23.84 -3.60
CA GLN A 85 -0.08 23.19 -2.43
C GLN A 85 0.31 21.71 -2.35
N LEU A 86 0.25 20.98 -3.47
CA LEU A 86 0.68 19.57 -3.52
C LEU A 86 2.16 19.42 -3.17
N GLN A 87 3.04 20.25 -3.73
CA GLN A 87 4.48 20.22 -3.42
C GLN A 87 4.74 20.54 -1.95
N ARG A 88 4.03 21.51 -1.37
CA ARG A 88 4.12 21.81 0.07
C ARG A 88 3.68 20.61 0.92
N SER A 89 2.58 19.95 0.56
CA SER A 89 2.10 18.76 1.28
C SER A 89 3.10 17.59 1.21
N ARG A 90 3.79 17.41 0.07
CA ARG A 90 4.89 16.42 -0.05
C ARG A 90 6.05 16.73 0.88
N LEU A 91 6.48 18.00 0.95
CA LEU A 91 7.54 18.43 1.86
C LEU A 91 7.14 18.24 3.33
N VAL A 92 5.90 18.60 3.70
CA VAL A 92 5.37 18.37 5.06
C VAL A 92 5.37 16.88 5.41
N LEU A 93 4.90 16.03 4.50
CA LEU A 93 4.94 14.57 4.68
C LEU A 93 6.37 14.09 4.92
N GLN A 94 7.31 14.43 4.03
CA GLN A 94 8.70 14.01 4.15
C GLN A 94 9.33 14.46 5.48
N GLN A 95 9.14 15.73 5.85
CA GLN A 95 9.66 16.27 7.11
C GLN A 95 9.08 15.55 8.34
N ARG A 96 7.76 15.30 8.36
CA ARG A 96 7.10 14.62 9.48
C ARG A 96 7.51 13.16 9.61
N LEU A 97 7.65 12.44 8.50
CA LEU A 97 8.15 11.07 8.51
C LEU A 97 9.60 11.02 8.98
N GLN A 98 10.47 11.91 8.48
CA GLN A 98 11.86 11.98 8.90
C GLN A 98 12.01 12.34 10.39
N GLN A 99 11.23 13.32 10.88
CA GLN A 99 11.19 13.65 12.31
C GLN A 99 10.76 12.45 13.17
N SER A 100 9.78 11.68 12.70
CA SER A 100 9.31 10.49 13.41
C SER A 100 10.34 9.37 13.44
N LEU A 101 11.09 9.19 12.34
CA LEU A 101 12.22 8.26 12.28
C LEU A 101 13.32 8.66 13.27
N LEU A 102 13.72 9.93 13.28
CA LEU A 102 14.75 10.45 14.17
C LEU A 102 14.33 10.35 15.65
N ALA A 103 13.10 10.70 15.98
CA ALA A 103 12.59 10.69 17.36
C ALA A 103 12.51 9.28 17.96
N LEU A 104 12.34 8.26 17.12
CA LEU A 104 12.17 6.87 17.54
C LEU A 104 13.45 6.04 17.38
N HIS A 105 14.48 6.61 16.76
CA HIS A 105 15.77 5.98 16.65
C HIS A 105 16.49 6.02 18.01
N PRO A 106 16.89 4.87 18.59
CA PRO A 106 17.57 4.85 19.87
C PRO A 106 18.90 5.60 19.80
N VAL A 107 19.17 6.49 20.76
CA VAL A 107 20.45 7.22 20.84
C VAL A 107 21.65 6.24 20.98
N SER A 108 21.41 5.05 21.53
CA SER A 108 22.41 3.99 21.70
C SER A 108 22.46 3.00 20.52
N ALA A 109 21.75 3.26 19.41
CA ALA A 109 21.74 2.35 18.28
C ALA A 109 23.15 2.26 17.64
N PRO A 110 23.58 1.06 17.21
CA PRO A 110 24.91 0.86 16.63
C PRO A 110 25.03 1.37 15.19
N HIS A 111 23.93 1.78 14.58
CA HIS A 111 23.84 2.26 13.21
C HIS A 111 23.05 3.58 13.17
N PRO A 112 23.24 4.42 12.14
CA PRO A 112 22.49 5.65 11.95
C PRO A 112 20.98 5.41 11.75
N PRO A 113 20.14 6.46 11.90
CA PRO A 113 18.71 6.38 11.63
C PRO A 113 18.47 5.99 10.17
N PRO A 114 17.46 5.15 9.89
CA PRO A 114 17.17 4.76 8.52
C PRO A 114 16.71 5.99 7.71
N PRO A 115 17.22 6.18 6.48
CA PRO A 115 16.80 7.31 5.66
C PRO A 115 15.39 7.12 5.12
N LEU A 116 14.71 8.24 4.86
CA LEU A 116 13.45 8.24 4.13
C LEU A 116 13.76 8.21 2.63
N VAL A 117 13.26 7.21 1.92
CA VAL A 117 13.46 7.07 0.47
C VAL A 117 12.22 7.57 -0.26
N THR A 118 12.39 8.31 -1.35
CA THR A 118 11.26 8.73 -2.22
C THR A 118 11.37 8.06 -3.57
N LEU A 119 10.28 7.44 -4.04
CA LEU A 119 10.18 6.82 -5.36
C LEU A 119 8.91 7.33 -6.04
N GLY A 120 9.07 8.28 -6.97
CA GLY A 120 7.93 8.92 -7.62
C GLY A 120 7.09 9.70 -6.62
N ASP A 121 5.83 9.29 -6.43
CA ASP A 121 4.88 9.85 -5.45
C ASP A 121 4.83 9.08 -4.12
N LEU A 122 5.64 8.02 -3.98
CA LEU A 122 5.75 7.21 -2.77
C LEU A 122 6.86 7.72 -1.86
N SER A 123 6.53 7.90 -0.58
CA SER A 123 7.51 8.06 0.50
C SER A 123 7.64 6.72 1.24
N LEU A 124 8.84 6.16 1.26
CA LEU A 124 9.14 4.81 1.73
C LEU A 124 9.98 4.87 3.01
N MET A 125 9.54 4.13 4.03
CA MET A 125 10.29 3.90 5.26
C MET A 125 10.65 2.41 5.34
N VAL A 126 11.91 2.10 5.62
CA VAL A 126 12.32 0.73 5.93
C VAL A 126 12.62 0.67 7.43
N LEU A 127 11.81 -0.10 8.15
CA LEU A 127 11.83 -0.16 9.61
C LEU A 127 12.20 -1.57 10.06
N PRO A 128 13.13 -1.71 11.01
CA PRO A 128 13.32 -2.97 11.72
C PRO A 128 12.01 -3.46 12.36
N THR A 129 11.74 -4.75 12.36
CA THR A 129 10.49 -5.33 12.92
C THR A 129 10.34 -5.08 14.42
N ASP A 130 11.43 -4.90 15.15
CA ASP A 130 11.50 -4.50 16.56
C ASP A 130 11.33 -2.99 16.76
N SER A 131 11.18 -2.22 15.69
CA SER A 131 10.91 -0.79 15.75
C SER A 131 9.69 -0.51 16.63
N PRO A 132 9.73 0.52 17.49
CA PRO A 132 8.60 0.92 18.30
C PRO A 132 7.40 1.43 17.47
N LEU A 133 7.55 1.65 16.16
CA LEU A 133 6.44 1.90 15.24
C LEU A 133 5.69 0.63 14.83
N LEU A 134 6.31 -0.54 14.95
CA LEU A 134 5.74 -1.81 14.49
C LEU A 134 5.38 -2.73 15.67
N GLN A 135 6.10 -2.64 16.78
CA GLN A 135 5.85 -3.43 18.00
C GLN A 135 4.60 -2.96 18.76
N PRO A 136 3.74 -3.85 19.28
CA PRO A 136 2.49 -3.49 19.96
C PRO A 136 2.69 -2.41 21.03
N PRO A 137 1.93 -1.29 21.01
CA PRO A 137 0.81 -0.97 20.11
C PRO A 137 1.24 -0.22 18.82
N GLY A 138 2.17 -0.76 18.04
CA GLY A 138 2.84 -0.09 16.93
C GLY A 138 1.90 0.32 15.81
N HIS A 139 0.94 -0.55 15.48
CA HIS A 139 -0.14 -0.20 14.55
C HIS A 139 -0.88 1.09 14.98
N GLN A 140 -1.15 1.29 16.27
CA GLN A 140 -1.80 2.52 16.76
C GLN A 140 -0.90 3.74 16.57
N ARG A 141 0.42 3.60 16.71
CA ARG A 141 1.38 4.70 16.49
C ARG A 141 1.47 5.08 15.01
N LEU A 142 1.47 4.11 14.10
CA LEU A 142 1.43 4.39 12.66
C LEU A 142 0.11 5.03 12.24
N VAL A 143 -1.01 4.59 12.81
CA VAL A 143 -2.32 5.23 12.61
C VAL A 143 -2.31 6.67 13.13
N ALA A 144 -1.76 6.90 14.33
CA ALA A 144 -1.65 8.25 14.90
C ALA A 144 -0.74 9.17 14.08
N LEU A 145 0.42 8.66 13.62
CA LEU A 145 1.31 9.38 12.72
C LEU A 145 0.59 9.76 11.43
N ARG A 146 -0.11 8.81 10.80
CA ARG A 146 -0.90 9.08 9.60
C ARG A 146 -1.96 10.15 9.85
N GLN A 147 -2.71 10.05 10.96
CA GLN A 147 -3.77 11.00 11.29
C GLN A 147 -3.22 12.41 11.51
N ALA A 148 -2.09 12.54 12.21
CA ALA A 148 -1.43 13.82 12.43
C ALA A 148 -1.01 14.47 11.10
N VAL A 149 -0.34 13.72 10.22
CA VAL A 149 0.08 14.24 8.91
C VAL A 149 -1.12 14.52 8.01
N HIS A 150 -2.12 13.64 7.99
CA HIS A 150 -3.36 13.82 7.23
C HIS A 150 -4.07 15.14 7.59
N ALA A 151 -4.13 15.49 8.88
CA ALA A 151 -4.73 16.74 9.32
C ALA A 151 -3.99 17.98 8.79
N GLU A 152 -2.66 17.91 8.66
CA GLU A 152 -1.83 19.02 8.16
C GLU A 152 -1.90 19.19 6.63
N ILE A 153 -2.16 18.12 5.88
CA ILE A 153 -2.19 18.15 4.40
C ILE A 153 -3.60 18.25 3.80
N ALA A 154 -4.64 18.34 4.62
CA ALA A 154 -6.03 18.50 4.15
C ALA A 154 -6.15 19.66 3.13
N PRO A 155 -6.94 19.51 2.04
CA PRO A 155 -7.96 18.48 1.79
C PRO A 155 -7.44 17.17 1.16
N LEU A 156 -6.12 17.02 1.01
CA LEU A 156 -5.53 15.78 0.51
C LEU A 156 -5.64 14.66 1.55
N THR A 157 -5.58 13.41 1.09
CA THR A 157 -5.67 12.24 1.97
C THR A 157 -4.35 11.49 1.95
N LEU A 158 -3.80 11.18 3.13
CA LEU A 158 -2.63 10.33 3.28
C LEU A 158 -3.06 8.85 3.40
N TYR A 159 -2.54 8.03 2.49
CA TYR A 159 -2.66 6.59 2.48
C TYR A 159 -1.33 5.92 2.82
N GLY A 160 -1.38 4.76 3.45
CA GLY A 160 -0.20 3.94 3.72
C GLY A 160 -0.43 2.44 3.58
N GLY A 161 0.63 1.72 3.26
CA GLY A 161 0.66 0.27 3.18
C GLY A 161 1.92 -0.30 3.82
N LEU A 162 1.80 -1.40 4.56
CA LEU A 162 2.93 -2.08 5.20
C LEU A 162 3.18 -3.44 4.54
N SER A 163 4.43 -3.79 4.25
CA SER A 163 4.82 -5.12 3.77
C SER A 163 4.79 -6.19 4.86
N SER A 164 4.90 -7.46 4.51
CA SER A 164 5.30 -8.49 5.48
C SER A 164 6.76 -8.32 5.95
N ALA A 165 7.22 -9.16 6.88
CA ALA A 165 8.60 -9.13 7.36
C ALA A 165 9.58 -9.63 6.29
N ILE A 166 10.64 -8.85 6.08
CA ILE A 166 11.72 -9.06 5.12
C ILE A 166 12.93 -9.54 5.93
N SER A 167 13.31 -10.80 5.74
CA SER A 167 14.40 -11.43 6.50
C SER A 167 15.68 -11.62 5.69
N SER A 168 15.70 -11.13 4.44
CA SER A 168 16.85 -11.22 3.54
C SER A 168 16.88 -10.05 2.56
N ALA A 169 18.08 -9.64 2.15
CA ALA A 169 18.29 -8.62 1.12
C ALA A 169 17.54 -8.93 -0.19
N ALA A 170 17.38 -10.21 -0.55
CA ALA A 170 16.65 -10.62 -1.75
C ALA A 170 15.15 -10.26 -1.73
N GLN A 171 14.57 -10.08 -0.53
CA GLN A 171 13.15 -9.87 -0.33
C GLN A 171 12.75 -8.38 -0.29
N TYR A 172 13.70 -7.43 -0.38
CA TYR A 172 13.39 -6.00 -0.31
C TYR A 172 12.46 -5.55 -1.44
N ARG A 173 12.71 -6.01 -2.67
CA ARG A 173 11.83 -5.75 -3.81
C ARG A 173 10.43 -6.34 -3.61
N GLN A 174 10.34 -7.55 -3.07
CA GLN A 174 9.06 -8.15 -2.69
C GLN A 174 8.35 -7.29 -1.64
N GLY A 175 9.06 -6.87 -0.60
CA GLY A 175 8.52 -6.01 0.46
C GLY A 175 7.98 -4.68 -0.08
N LEU A 176 8.67 -4.04 -1.02
CA LEU A 176 8.14 -2.84 -1.68
C LEU A 176 6.85 -3.15 -2.46
N ASN A 177 6.80 -4.25 -3.20
CA ASN A 177 5.59 -4.65 -3.93
C ASN A 177 4.42 -4.93 -2.97
N GLU A 178 4.66 -5.64 -1.86
CA GLU A 178 3.65 -5.91 -0.83
C GLU A 178 3.11 -4.63 -0.17
N ALA A 179 4.00 -3.69 0.19
CA ALA A 179 3.61 -2.41 0.76
C ALA A 179 2.75 -1.59 -0.23
N GLN A 180 3.12 -1.58 -1.52
CA GLN A 180 2.32 -0.94 -2.57
C GLN A 180 0.97 -1.63 -2.75
N GLN A 181 0.92 -2.97 -2.78
CA GLN A 181 -0.35 -3.70 -2.88
C GLN A 181 -1.29 -3.40 -1.71
N ALA A 182 -0.76 -3.34 -0.48
CA ALA A 182 -1.54 -2.93 0.69
C ALA A 182 -2.04 -1.49 0.58
N LEU A 183 -1.21 -0.59 0.04
CA LEU A 183 -1.57 0.80 -0.19
C LEU A 183 -2.67 0.92 -1.26
N ASP A 184 -2.53 0.24 -2.39
CA ASP A 184 -3.53 0.27 -3.46
C ASP A 184 -4.85 -0.34 -3.00
N ALA A 185 -4.80 -1.43 -2.22
CA ALA A 185 -5.98 -2.02 -1.61
C ALA A 185 -6.71 -1.04 -0.69
N VAL A 186 -6.01 -0.25 0.15
CA VAL A 186 -6.69 0.74 1.00
C VAL A 186 -7.29 1.87 0.18
N VAL A 187 -6.61 2.33 -0.88
CA VAL A 187 -7.15 3.38 -1.76
C VAL A 187 -8.42 2.92 -2.48
N SER A 188 -8.44 1.69 -3.00
CA SER A 188 -9.55 1.19 -3.81
C SER A 188 -10.71 0.59 -3.00
N LEU A 189 -10.44 0.01 -1.82
CA LEU A 189 -11.44 -0.80 -1.10
C LEU A 189 -11.88 -0.20 0.24
N GLN A 190 -11.00 0.53 0.93
CA GLN A 190 -11.22 1.00 2.31
C GLN A 190 -10.58 2.38 2.55
N PRO A 191 -10.90 3.40 1.72
CA PRO A 191 -10.22 4.68 1.77
C PRO A 191 -10.33 5.38 3.13
N GLU A 192 -11.38 5.07 3.91
CA GLU A 192 -11.60 5.57 5.27
C GLU A 192 -10.57 5.10 6.30
N LYS A 193 -10.00 3.90 6.12
CA LYS A 193 -8.96 3.38 7.04
C LYS A 193 -7.64 4.12 6.84
N GLY A 194 -7.30 4.41 5.59
CA GLY A 194 -6.08 5.14 5.22
C GLY A 194 -4.76 4.41 5.47
N LEU A 195 -4.75 3.28 6.19
CA LEU A 195 -3.58 2.43 6.42
C LEU A 195 -4.00 0.96 6.30
N CYS A 196 -3.17 0.15 5.67
CA CYS A 196 -3.39 -1.30 5.59
C CYS A 196 -2.10 -2.08 5.77
N ASP A 197 -2.17 -3.19 6.48
CA ASP A 197 -1.09 -4.16 6.61
C ASP A 197 -1.26 -5.24 5.53
N TYR A 198 -0.20 -5.53 4.76
CA TYR A 198 -0.22 -6.57 3.75
C TYR A 198 -0.67 -7.90 4.32
N THR A 199 -0.27 -8.22 5.57
CA THR A 199 -0.64 -9.48 6.24
C THR A 199 -2.14 -9.61 6.51
N GLU A 200 -2.88 -8.49 6.51
CA GLU A 200 -4.33 -8.43 6.72
C GLU A 200 -5.16 -8.49 5.43
N LEU A 201 -4.52 -8.45 4.26
CA LEU A 201 -5.20 -8.42 2.95
C LEU A 201 -5.97 -9.70 2.58
N GLY A 202 -5.67 -10.82 3.23
CA GLY A 202 -6.32 -12.11 2.96
C GLY A 202 -6.22 -12.51 1.49
N ILE A 203 -7.37 -12.76 0.83
CA ILE A 203 -7.44 -13.20 -0.58
C ILE A 203 -6.78 -12.22 -1.56
N LEU A 204 -6.69 -10.93 -1.24
CA LEU A 204 -6.08 -9.94 -2.12
C LEU A 204 -4.57 -10.18 -2.32
N GLN A 205 -3.89 -10.81 -1.35
CA GLN A 205 -2.49 -11.25 -1.51
C GLN A 205 -2.38 -12.28 -2.65
N LEU A 206 -3.31 -13.23 -2.71
CA LEU A 206 -3.33 -14.26 -3.76
C LEU A 206 -3.60 -13.65 -5.13
N LEU A 207 -4.49 -12.65 -5.20
CA LEU A 207 -4.76 -11.93 -6.45
C LEU A 207 -3.54 -11.12 -6.91
N GLY A 208 -2.85 -10.44 -5.98
CA GLY A 208 -1.63 -9.68 -6.27
C GLY A 208 -0.44 -10.54 -6.70
N ALA A 209 -0.45 -11.84 -6.35
CA ALA A 209 0.57 -12.79 -6.78
C ALA A 209 0.36 -13.30 -8.23
N VAL A 210 -0.79 -13.03 -8.85
CA VAL A 210 -1.06 -13.43 -10.24
C VAL A 210 -0.24 -12.55 -11.20
N SER A 211 0.74 -13.15 -11.87
CA SER A 211 1.66 -12.43 -12.75
C SER A 211 1.05 -11.91 -14.06
N ASP A 212 -0.12 -12.43 -14.45
CA ASP A 212 -0.86 -12.01 -15.64
C ASP A 212 -2.12 -11.21 -15.24
N PRO A 213 -2.07 -9.86 -15.24
CA PRO A 213 -3.24 -9.04 -14.97
C PRO A 213 -4.40 -9.30 -15.94
N ALA A 214 -4.13 -9.72 -17.18
CA ALA A 214 -5.18 -10.01 -18.14
C ALA A 214 -6.01 -11.23 -17.74
N LEU A 215 -5.43 -12.19 -17.01
CA LEU A 215 -6.16 -13.32 -16.43
C LEU A 215 -7.20 -12.84 -15.42
N LEU A 216 -6.83 -11.90 -14.54
CA LEU A 216 -7.76 -11.30 -13.56
C LEU A 216 -8.87 -10.53 -14.27
N THR A 217 -8.53 -9.71 -15.26
CA THR A 217 -9.51 -8.95 -16.04
C THR A 217 -10.47 -9.87 -16.81
N ARG A 218 -9.98 -10.96 -17.39
CA ARG A 218 -10.81 -11.96 -18.06
C ARG A 218 -11.72 -12.70 -17.09
N PHE A 219 -11.21 -13.10 -15.93
CA PHE A 219 -12.02 -13.73 -14.89
C PHE A 219 -13.16 -12.79 -14.46
N MET A 220 -12.86 -11.53 -14.18
CA MET A 220 -13.85 -10.51 -13.84
C MET A 220 -14.90 -10.36 -14.95
N HIS A 221 -14.49 -10.23 -16.21
CA HIS A 221 -15.43 -10.10 -17.33
C HIS A 221 -16.29 -11.36 -17.53
N ASN A 222 -15.75 -12.56 -17.33
CA ASN A 222 -16.52 -13.79 -17.45
C ASN A 222 -17.63 -13.88 -16.40
N VAL A 223 -17.38 -13.35 -15.19
CA VAL A 223 -18.35 -13.40 -14.08
C VAL A 223 -19.33 -12.23 -14.12
N LEU A 224 -18.85 -11.01 -14.36
CA LEU A 224 -19.64 -9.78 -14.26
C LEU A 224 -20.05 -9.18 -15.61
N GLY A 225 -19.35 -9.50 -16.70
CA GLY A 225 -19.53 -8.84 -17.99
C GLY A 225 -20.95 -8.99 -18.56
N ASN A 226 -21.55 -10.17 -18.43
CA ASN A 226 -22.93 -10.42 -18.86
C ASN A 226 -23.98 -9.66 -18.02
N LEU A 227 -23.60 -9.13 -16.86
CA LEU A 227 -24.47 -8.33 -16.00
C LEU A 227 -24.50 -6.85 -16.40
N VAL A 228 -23.63 -6.42 -17.33
CA VAL A 228 -23.59 -5.04 -17.82
C VAL A 228 -24.64 -4.82 -18.90
N GLU A 229 -25.70 -4.09 -18.58
CA GLU A 229 -26.81 -3.77 -19.48
C GLU A 229 -26.56 -2.44 -20.23
N HIS A 230 -25.63 -2.44 -21.18
CA HIS A 230 -25.14 -1.24 -21.92
C HIS A 230 -26.23 -0.30 -22.48
N ASN A 231 -27.40 -0.83 -22.86
CA ASN A 231 -28.49 -0.04 -23.45
C ASN A 231 -29.49 0.52 -22.43
N ARG A 232 -29.19 0.44 -21.13
CA ARG A 232 -30.07 0.93 -20.06
C ARG A 232 -29.54 2.20 -19.41
N LYS A 233 -30.44 2.94 -18.77
CA LYS A 233 -30.11 4.16 -18.00
C LYS A 233 -29.10 3.90 -16.88
N SER A 234 -29.10 2.71 -16.28
CA SER A 234 -28.09 2.26 -15.34
C SER A 234 -27.53 0.91 -15.81
N PRO A 235 -26.42 0.91 -16.58
CA PRO A 235 -25.82 -0.31 -17.11
C PRO A 235 -25.29 -1.26 -16.03
N TYR A 236 -24.91 -0.75 -14.86
CA TYR A 236 -24.25 -1.51 -13.80
C TYR A 236 -25.20 -1.92 -12.66
N LEU A 237 -26.50 -1.62 -12.79
CA LEU A 237 -27.50 -1.84 -11.74
C LEU A 237 -27.53 -3.26 -11.15
N LEU A 238 -27.32 -4.28 -12.00
CA LEU A 238 -27.30 -5.67 -11.57
C LEU A 238 -26.04 -6.01 -10.78
N ILE A 239 -24.90 -5.40 -11.13
CA ILE A 239 -23.63 -5.54 -10.40
C ILE A 239 -23.74 -4.86 -9.04
N GLU A 240 -24.32 -3.65 -8.97
CA GLU A 240 -24.61 -2.97 -7.70
C GLU A 240 -25.52 -3.80 -6.79
N THR A 241 -26.54 -4.44 -7.37
CA THR A 241 -27.46 -5.30 -6.65
C THR A 241 -26.76 -6.55 -6.11
N LEU A 242 -25.91 -7.18 -6.94
CA LEU A 242 -25.11 -8.34 -6.55
C LEU A 242 -24.15 -8.02 -5.41
N ASP A 243 -23.43 -6.90 -5.51
CA ASP A 243 -22.51 -6.42 -4.48
C ASP A 243 -23.26 -6.20 -3.15
N ALA A 244 -24.37 -5.45 -3.16
CA ALA A 244 -25.16 -5.22 -1.95
C ALA A 244 -25.65 -6.52 -1.28
N VAL A 245 -26.07 -7.51 -2.07
CA VAL A 245 -26.49 -8.81 -1.53
C VAL A 245 -25.32 -9.58 -0.91
N LEU A 246 -24.15 -9.55 -1.53
CA LEU A 246 -22.95 -10.21 -0.99
C LEU A 246 -22.43 -9.51 0.27
N GLN A 247 -22.44 -8.17 0.33
CA GLN A 247 -22.04 -7.40 1.51
C GLN A 247 -22.92 -7.69 2.73
N GLU A 248 -24.22 -7.94 2.52
CA GLU A 248 -25.16 -8.27 3.58
C GLU A 248 -25.22 -9.77 3.88
N ASN A 249 -24.18 -10.54 3.52
CA ASN A 249 -24.09 -12.00 3.71
C ASN A 249 -25.31 -12.75 3.14
N SER A 250 -25.79 -12.32 1.96
CA SER A 250 -26.99 -12.83 1.30
C SER A 250 -28.31 -12.58 2.06
N ASN A 251 -28.33 -11.68 3.06
CA ASN A 251 -29.56 -11.24 3.71
C ASN A 251 -30.34 -10.28 2.80
N LEU A 252 -31.36 -10.82 2.13
CA LEU A 252 -32.15 -10.08 1.15
C LEU A 252 -32.93 -8.89 1.74
N ILE A 253 -33.33 -8.95 3.01
CA ILE A 253 -34.05 -7.85 3.65
C ILE A 253 -33.10 -6.66 3.83
N LYS A 254 -31.93 -6.91 4.43
CA LYS A 254 -30.90 -5.88 4.63
C LYS A 254 -30.38 -5.34 3.30
N ALA A 255 -30.22 -6.20 2.29
CA ALA A 255 -29.79 -5.76 0.97
C ALA A 255 -30.84 -4.86 0.29
N ALA A 256 -32.14 -5.16 0.44
CA ALA A 256 -33.22 -4.33 -0.09
C ALA A 256 -33.28 -2.96 0.61
N GLU A 257 -33.11 -2.95 1.94
CA GLU A 257 -33.00 -1.71 2.74
C GLU A 257 -31.80 -0.87 2.30
N ARG A 258 -30.61 -1.48 2.17
CA ARG A 258 -29.39 -0.83 1.70
C ARG A 258 -29.55 -0.21 0.32
N LEU A 259 -30.22 -0.90 -0.58
CA LEU A 259 -30.51 -0.42 -1.94
C LEU A 259 -31.71 0.54 -2.01
N ALA A 260 -32.40 0.79 -0.89
CA ALA A 260 -33.64 1.57 -0.82
C ALA A 260 -34.71 1.11 -1.83
N ILE A 261 -34.86 -0.21 -2.01
CA ILE A 261 -35.85 -0.81 -2.92
C ILE A 261 -36.77 -1.78 -2.19
N HIS A 262 -37.92 -2.03 -2.79
CA HIS A 262 -38.82 -3.07 -2.30
C HIS A 262 -38.27 -4.48 -2.58
N ARG A 263 -38.51 -5.42 -1.67
CA ARG A 263 -38.08 -6.83 -1.78
C ARG A 263 -38.44 -7.49 -3.12
N ASN A 264 -39.61 -7.17 -3.70
CA ASN A 264 -40.05 -7.74 -4.97
C ASN A 264 -39.12 -7.32 -6.11
N THR A 265 -38.70 -6.05 -6.12
CA THR A 265 -37.75 -5.52 -7.10
C THR A 265 -36.39 -6.17 -6.93
N LEU A 266 -35.93 -6.38 -5.70
CA LEU A 266 -34.70 -7.11 -5.43
C LEU A 266 -34.77 -8.54 -5.98
N HIS A 267 -35.85 -9.27 -5.70
CA HIS A 267 -36.05 -10.63 -6.22
C HIS A 267 -36.04 -10.68 -7.76
N GLN A 268 -36.71 -9.74 -8.43
CA GLN A 268 -36.69 -9.67 -9.90
C GLN A 268 -35.28 -9.43 -10.45
N ARG A 269 -34.49 -8.56 -9.81
CA ARG A 269 -33.10 -8.31 -10.20
C ARG A 269 -32.21 -9.53 -9.95
N LEU A 270 -32.41 -10.24 -8.84
CA LEU A 270 -31.68 -11.47 -8.55
C LEU A 270 -31.97 -12.58 -9.56
N GLN A 271 -33.24 -12.80 -9.90
CA GLN A 271 -33.61 -13.75 -10.97
C GLN A 271 -32.94 -13.38 -12.30
N ARG A 272 -32.86 -12.09 -12.61
CA ARG A 272 -32.18 -11.60 -13.80
C ARG A 272 -30.67 -11.85 -13.76
N ILE A 273 -30.02 -11.65 -12.61
CA ILE A 273 -28.60 -11.95 -12.40
C ILE A 273 -28.34 -13.44 -12.64
N GLU A 274 -29.15 -14.32 -12.06
CA GLU A 274 -29.00 -15.77 -12.22
C GLU A 274 -29.19 -16.21 -13.68
N GLN A 275 -30.17 -15.63 -14.38
CA GLN A 275 -30.39 -15.90 -15.82
C GLN A 275 -29.21 -15.47 -16.71
N LEU A 276 -28.60 -14.31 -16.44
CA LEU A 276 -27.54 -13.75 -17.28
C LEU A 276 -26.17 -14.36 -16.98
N SER A 277 -25.91 -14.68 -15.71
CA SER A 277 -24.64 -15.28 -15.27
C SER A 277 -24.61 -16.80 -15.47
N GLY A 278 -25.77 -17.45 -15.55
CA GLY A 278 -25.88 -18.92 -15.57
C GLY A 278 -25.57 -19.59 -14.22
N GLY A 279 -25.34 -18.80 -13.17
CA GLY A 279 -25.08 -19.27 -11.80
C GLY A 279 -26.22 -18.91 -10.83
N THR A 280 -26.19 -19.46 -9.62
CA THR A 280 -27.17 -19.16 -8.57
C THR A 280 -26.50 -18.64 -7.30
N LEU A 281 -27.13 -17.70 -6.62
CA LEU A 281 -26.65 -17.21 -5.32
C LEU A 281 -26.72 -18.26 -4.20
N ASN A 282 -27.46 -19.35 -4.41
CA ASN A 282 -27.42 -20.48 -3.49
C ASN A 282 -26.15 -21.33 -3.64
N ASP A 283 -25.44 -21.23 -4.77
CA ASP A 283 -24.17 -21.91 -4.98
C ASP A 283 -23.04 -21.14 -4.29
N PRO A 284 -22.33 -21.75 -3.32
CA PRO A 284 -21.17 -21.14 -2.68
C PRO A 284 -20.07 -20.76 -3.67
N LEU A 285 -19.84 -21.55 -4.72
CA LEU A 285 -18.75 -21.29 -5.67
C LEU A 285 -19.05 -20.09 -6.57
N PHE A 286 -20.30 -19.96 -7.02
CA PHE A 286 -20.76 -18.77 -7.72
C PHE A 286 -20.63 -17.51 -6.84
N ARG A 287 -21.07 -17.56 -5.58
CA ARG A 287 -20.94 -16.43 -4.65
C ARG A 287 -19.48 -16.01 -4.44
N LEU A 288 -18.59 -16.97 -4.25
CA LEU A 288 -17.16 -16.70 -4.13
C LEU A 288 -16.60 -16.07 -5.41
N SER A 289 -16.94 -16.62 -6.57
CA SER A 289 -16.49 -16.11 -7.86
C SER A 289 -16.97 -14.67 -8.10
N ALA A 290 -18.23 -14.38 -7.78
CA ALA A 290 -18.81 -13.05 -7.84
C ALA A 290 -18.11 -12.07 -6.89
N ALA A 291 -17.86 -12.47 -5.63
CA ALA A 291 -17.15 -11.65 -4.66
C ALA A 291 -15.73 -11.31 -5.13
N VAL A 292 -14.97 -12.30 -5.63
CA VAL A 292 -13.62 -12.10 -6.17
C VAL A 292 -13.66 -11.20 -7.41
N ALA A 293 -14.60 -11.41 -8.32
CA ALA A 293 -14.73 -10.58 -9.51
C ALA A 293 -15.05 -9.11 -9.15
N LEU A 294 -15.91 -8.87 -8.15
CA LEU A 294 -16.19 -7.52 -7.65
C LEU A 294 -14.94 -6.87 -7.04
N MET A 295 -14.13 -7.62 -6.28
CA MET A 295 -12.87 -7.11 -5.75
C MET A 295 -11.89 -6.72 -6.85
N ILE A 296 -11.72 -7.57 -7.88
CA ILE A 296 -10.89 -7.26 -9.06
C ILE A 296 -11.41 -6.03 -9.79
N GLY A 297 -12.73 -5.89 -9.91
CA GLY A 297 -13.36 -4.72 -10.51
C GLY A 297 -12.98 -3.43 -9.81
N ARG A 298 -13.10 -3.39 -8.47
CA ARG A 298 -12.73 -2.21 -7.68
C ARG A 298 -11.24 -1.85 -7.79
N LEU A 299 -10.36 -2.86 -7.80
CA LEU A 299 -8.91 -2.64 -7.97
C LEU A 299 -8.54 -2.12 -9.37
N SER A 300 -9.28 -2.52 -10.40
CA SER A 300 -9.04 -2.12 -11.79
C SER A 300 -9.77 -0.83 -12.21
N GLY A 301 -10.50 -0.18 -11.29
CA GLY A 301 -11.31 1.00 -11.59
C GLY A 301 -12.56 0.71 -12.42
N PHE A 302 -12.98 -0.56 -12.51
CA PHE A 302 -14.27 -0.93 -13.06
C PHE A 302 -15.37 -0.41 -12.14
N PRO A 303 -16.44 0.23 -12.67
CA PRO A 303 -17.49 0.82 -11.85
C PRO A 303 -18.24 -0.27 -11.07
N ALA A 304 -17.89 -0.39 -9.78
CA ALA A 304 -18.68 -1.05 -8.76
C ALA A 304 -19.06 0.04 -7.76
N SER A 305 -20.37 0.21 -7.50
CA SER A 305 -21.03 1.30 -6.77
C SER A 305 -20.14 2.20 -5.88
N GLU A 306 -20.28 3.53 -6.02
CA GLU A 306 -19.69 4.54 -5.11
C GLU A 306 -20.20 4.44 -3.64
N SER A 307 -21.09 3.50 -3.31
CA SER A 307 -21.70 3.32 -1.98
C SER A 307 -21.13 2.14 -1.17
N ALA A 308 -19.94 1.66 -1.50
CA ALA A 308 -19.29 0.54 -0.82
C ALA A 308 -18.58 0.97 0.48
N VAL A 309 -19.29 0.95 1.61
CA VAL A 309 -18.66 0.83 2.94
C VAL A 309 -18.00 -0.54 3.08
N SER A 310 -16.73 -0.52 3.50
CA SER A 310 -15.79 -1.60 3.86
C SER A 310 -16.36 -3.03 4.00
N PRO A 311 -15.85 -4.03 3.23
CA PRO A 311 -16.24 -5.44 3.36
C PRO A 311 -15.68 -6.16 4.60
N PHE A 312 -14.86 -5.48 5.41
CA PHE A 312 -14.29 -6.03 6.66
C PHE A 312 -14.69 -5.19 7.86
N LYS A 313 -15.94 -5.36 8.30
CA LYS A 313 -16.36 -4.98 9.65
C LYS A 313 -15.90 -6.09 10.59
N VAL A 314 -14.74 -5.90 11.23
CA VAL A 314 -14.34 -6.75 12.37
C VAL A 314 -15.45 -6.60 13.43
N PRO A 315 -15.99 -7.70 14.01
CA PRO A 315 -16.94 -7.56 15.09
C PRO A 315 -16.26 -6.80 16.23
N SER A 316 -16.85 -5.68 16.63
CA SER A 316 -16.52 -5.01 17.88
C SER A 316 -16.61 -6.05 18.98
N GLN A 317 -15.47 -6.44 19.56
CA GLN A 317 -15.47 -7.23 20.77
C GLN A 317 -16.01 -6.33 21.89
N GLU A 318 -17.09 -6.80 22.51
CA GLU A 318 -17.61 -6.32 23.79
C GLU A 318 -16.57 -6.48 24.91
#